data_AF-A0A8X7NA15-F1
#
_entry.id   AF-A0A8X7NA15-F1
#
_cell.length_a   1.000
_cell.length_b   1.000
_cell.length_c   1.000
_cell.angle_alpha   90.00
_cell.angle_beta   90.00
_cell.angle_gamma   90.00
#
_symmetry.space_group_name_H-M   'P 1'
#
loop_
_entity.id
_entity.type
_entity.pdbx_description
1 polymer ?
#
loop_
_entity_poly.entity_id
_entity_poly.type
_entity_poly.pdbx_seq_one_letter_code
_entity_poly.pdbx_strand_id
1 'polypeptide(L)'
;MASEAPAKFPGSESTDPAARSGPAPTAENPAGVFPKSGTQTAPTPTHHASIASSIENPYALNDALTKLDVALDEIIALFNTERETTASEGSFGKGKEALQMFKSWQAEIEKIRHREE
;
A
#
# COMPACT_ATOMS: atom_id res chain seq x y z
N MET A 1 35.73 -12.85 20.50
CA MET A 1 34.37 -12.94 19.92
C MET A 1 34.30 -11.92 18.80
N ALA A 2 34.42 -12.36 17.53
CA ALA A 2 34.39 -11.48 16.37
C ALA A 2 33.00 -11.55 15.72
N SER A 3 32.35 -10.40 15.59
CA SER A 3 31.00 -10.25 15.06
C SER A 3 30.94 -10.52 13.55
N GLU A 4 29.93 -11.28 13.13
CA GLU A 4 29.68 -11.76 11.76
C GLU A 4 29.19 -10.66 10.81
N ALA A 5 29.65 -10.69 9.56
CA ALA A 5 29.11 -9.88 8.47
C ALA A 5 28.08 -10.69 7.66
N PRO A 6 26.86 -10.16 7.40
CA PRO A 6 25.82 -10.88 6.69
C PRO A 6 26.12 -11.02 5.19
N ALA A 7 25.52 -12.04 4.56
CA ALA A 7 25.61 -12.28 3.12
C ALA A 7 25.05 -11.09 2.33
N LYS A 8 25.71 -10.76 1.20
CA LYS A 8 25.44 -9.55 0.42
C LYS A 8 24.20 -9.64 -0.48
N PHE A 9 23.72 -10.85 -0.81
CA PHE A 9 22.62 -11.05 -1.75
C PHE A 9 21.62 -12.13 -1.28
N PRO A 10 20.30 -11.88 -1.37
CA PRO A 10 19.28 -12.90 -1.08
C PRO A 10 19.31 -14.04 -2.12
N GLY A 11 19.17 -15.29 -1.69
CA GLY A 11 19.05 -16.46 -2.58
C GLY A 11 20.37 -17.01 -3.16
N SER A 12 21.53 -16.44 -2.79
CA SER A 12 22.84 -16.98 -3.18
C SER A 12 23.33 -18.12 -2.28
N GLU A 13 22.45 -18.73 -1.48
CA GLU A 13 22.80 -19.80 -0.57
C GLU A 13 22.86 -21.13 -1.33
N SER A 14 24.09 -21.63 -1.54
CA SER A 14 24.24 -22.98 -2.06
C SER A 14 23.75 -24.00 -1.04
N THR A 15 22.93 -24.95 -1.47
CA THR A 15 22.45 -26.10 -0.67
C THR A 15 23.49 -27.19 -0.53
N ASP A 16 24.59 -27.12 -1.30
CA ASP A 16 25.69 -28.06 -1.23
C ASP A 16 26.59 -27.75 -0.01
N PRO A 17 26.77 -28.68 0.96
CA PRO A 17 27.66 -28.49 2.10
C PRO A 17 29.13 -28.26 1.70
N ALA A 18 29.55 -28.73 0.51
CA ALA A 18 30.88 -28.45 -0.04
C ALA A 18 30.99 -27.01 -0.58
N ALA A 19 29.91 -26.42 -1.04
CA ALA A 19 29.88 -25.00 -1.46
C ALA A 19 29.76 -24.02 -0.29
N ARG A 20 29.33 -24.52 0.89
CA ARG A 20 29.29 -23.77 2.16
C ARG A 20 30.63 -23.78 2.91
N SER A 21 31.47 -24.76 2.60
CA SER A 21 32.84 -24.85 3.11
C SER A 21 33.74 -24.23 2.06
N GLY A 22 34.17 -22.98 2.26
CA GLY A 22 35.06 -22.29 1.33
C GLY A 22 36.33 -23.09 1.00
N PRO A 23 37.09 -22.66 -0.03
CA PRO A 23 38.33 -23.33 -0.41
C PRO A 23 39.31 -23.42 0.77
N ALA A 24 40.11 -24.48 0.79
CA ALA A 24 41.12 -24.67 1.83
C ALA A 24 42.07 -23.46 1.93
N PRO A 25 42.61 -23.14 3.12
CA PRO A 25 43.50 -21.99 3.30
C PRO A 25 44.67 -22.02 2.33
N THR A 26 44.91 -20.91 1.65
CA THR A 26 46.03 -20.73 0.71
C THR A 26 47.05 -19.74 1.27
N ALA A 27 48.24 -19.66 0.67
CA ALA A 27 49.24 -18.65 1.04
C ALA A 27 48.69 -17.20 0.94
N GLU A 28 47.73 -16.98 0.03
CA GLU A 28 47.06 -15.69 -0.17
C GLU A 28 45.87 -15.48 0.76
N ASN A 29 45.26 -16.54 1.30
CA ASN A 29 44.19 -16.47 2.30
C ASN A 29 44.45 -17.46 3.45
N PRO A 30 45.47 -17.22 4.29
CA PRO A 30 45.86 -18.13 5.35
C PRO A 30 44.79 -18.24 6.45
N ALA A 31 43.90 -17.25 6.54
CA ALA A 31 42.77 -17.25 7.47
C ALA A 31 41.52 -17.98 6.93
N GLY A 32 41.53 -18.46 5.67
CA GLY A 32 40.42 -19.18 5.07
C GLY A 32 39.11 -18.40 5.11
N VAL A 33 39.17 -17.07 4.94
CA VAL A 33 37.99 -16.20 5.09
C VAL A 33 37.03 -16.48 3.93
N PHE A 34 35.94 -17.17 4.24
CA PHE A 34 34.82 -17.43 3.34
C PHE A 34 33.52 -17.02 4.03
N PRO A 35 32.60 -16.33 3.34
CA PRO A 35 31.33 -15.94 3.93
C PRO A 35 30.52 -17.19 4.31
N LYS A 36 30.22 -17.33 5.61
CA LYS A 36 29.35 -18.42 6.10
C LYS A 36 27.92 -18.16 5.61
N SER A 37 27.36 -19.07 4.83
CA SER A 37 25.94 -19.03 4.45
C SER A 37 25.08 -19.45 5.65
N GLY A 38 24.74 -18.49 6.52
CA GLY A 38 23.73 -18.70 7.55
C GLY A 38 22.32 -18.63 6.95
N THR A 39 21.48 -19.62 7.24
CA THR A 39 20.05 -19.62 6.86
C THR A 39 19.29 -18.67 7.78
N GLN A 40 19.46 -17.36 7.61
CA GLN A 40 18.57 -16.40 8.24
C GLN A 40 17.31 -16.32 7.38
N THR A 41 16.28 -17.07 7.76
CA THR A 41 14.95 -16.97 7.14
C THR A 41 14.51 -15.51 7.17
N ALA A 42 14.31 -14.93 5.99
CA ALA A 42 13.80 -13.57 5.89
C ALA A 42 12.46 -13.49 6.65
N PRO A 43 12.21 -12.43 7.45
CA PRO A 43 10.93 -12.25 8.10
C PRO A 43 9.84 -12.21 7.02
N THR A 44 8.83 -13.06 7.18
CA THR A 44 7.69 -13.12 6.28
C THR A 44 7.01 -11.75 6.28
N PRO A 45 6.85 -11.09 5.11
CA PRO A 45 6.15 -9.82 5.08
C PRO A 45 4.74 -10.03 5.62
N THR A 46 4.42 -9.34 6.71
CA THR A 46 3.08 -9.34 7.28
C THR A 46 2.23 -8.47 6.38
N HIS A 47 1.51 -9.09 5.43
CA HIS A 47 0.53 -8.36 4.61
C HIS A 47 -0.64 -7.99 5.52
N HIS A 48 -0.60 -6.79 6.08
CA HIS A 48 -1.77 -6.19 6.70
C HIS A 48 -2.81 -5.96 5.60
N ALA A 49 -3.98 -6.58 5.72
CA ALA A 49 -5.07 -6.48 4.76
C ALA A 49 -5.73 -5.09 4.82
N SER A 50 -5.02 -4.06 4.39
CA SER A 50 -5.58 -2.74 4.11
C SER A 50 -6.00 -2.67 2.64
N ILE A 51 -7.05 -1.91 2.31
CA ILE A 51 -7.43 -1.64 0.92
C ILE A 51 -6.25 -1.04 0.14
N ALA A 52 -5.40 -0.25 0.82
CA ALA A 52 -4.17 0.28 0.24
C ALA A 52 -3.14 -0.82 -0.06
N SER A 53 -3.12 -1.92 0.71
CA SER A 53 -2.23 -3.06 0.44
C SER A 53 -2.64 -3.88 -0.78
N SER A 54 -3.88 -3.72 -1.25
CA SER A 54 -4.40 -4.34 -2.47
C SER A 54 -3.99 -3.58 -3.75
N ILE A 55 -3.35 -2.41 -3.61
CA ILE A 55 -2.93 -1.56 -4.72
C ILE A 55 -1.41 -1.36 -4.63
N GLU A 56 -0.67 -1.76 -5.68
CA GLU A 56 0.79 -1.64 -5.72
C GLU A 56 1.28 -0.18 -5.67
N ASN A 57 0.47 0.77 -6.15
CA ASN A 57 0.79 2.20 -6.14
C ASN A 57 -0.14 2.99 -5.18
N PRO A 58 0.35 3.40 -4.00
CA PRO A 58 -0.45 4.15 -3.04
C PRO A 58 -0.88 5.54 -3.55
N TYR A 59 -0.11 6.15 -4.46
CA TYR A 59 -0.45 7.45 -5.04
C TYR A 59 -1.57 7.36 -6.08
N ALA A 60 -1.69 6.23 -6.78
CA ALA A 60 -2.74 6.02 -7.77
C ALA A 60 -4.13 5.98 -7.11
N LEU A 61 -4.23 5.40 -5.91
CA LEU A 61 -5.48 5.39 -5.14
C LEU A 61 -5.86 6.82 -4.73
N ASN A 62 -4.93 7.59 -4.19
CA ASN A 62 -5.20 8.98 -3.78
C ASN A 62 -5.64 9.87 -4.95
N ASP A 63 -5.01 9.75 -6.13
CA ASP A 63 -5.43 10.47 -7.34
C ASP A 63 -6.84 10.07 -7.79
N ALA A 64 -7.16 8.78 -7.78
CA ALA A 64 -8.49 8.29 -8.12
C ALA A 64 -9.57 8.77 -7.13
N LEU A 65 -9.28 8.75 -5.81
CA LEU A 65 -10.19 9.25 -4.78
C LEU A 65 -10.41 10.76 -4.90
N THR A 66 -9.36 11.52 -5.23
CA THR A 66 -9.46 12.98 -5.45
C THR A 66 -10.38 13.29 -6.62
N LYS A 67 -10.25 12.58 -7.74
CA LYS A 67 -11.14 12.75 -8.91
C LYS A 67 -12.59 12.41 -8.58
N LEU A 68 -12.80 11.36 -7.79
CA LEU A 68 -14.14 10.96 -7.35
C LEU A 68 -14.78 12.02 -6.45
N ASP A 69 -14.01 12.64 -5.56
CA ASP A 69 -14.50 13.70 -4.66
C ASP A 69 -14.94 14.94 -5.46
N VAL A 70 -14.12 15.38 -6.43
CA VAL A 70 -14.49 16.47 -7.35
C VAL A 70 -15.78 16.15 -8.12
N ALA A 71 -15.93 14.93 -8.63
CA ALA A 71 -17.14 14.53 -9.34
C ALA A 71 -18.39 14.52 -8.42
N LEU A 72 -18.22 14.16 -7.14
CA LEU A 72 -19.32 14.22 -6.16
C LEU A 72 -19.72 15.65 -5.84
N ASP A 73 -18.74 16.56 -5.69
CA ASP A 73 -18.99 17.99 -5.49
C ASP A 73 -19.76 18.61 -6.66
N GLU A 74 -19.40 18.27 -7.90
CA GLU A 74 -20.12 18.70 -9.10
C GLU A 74 -21.59 18.25 -9.09
N ILE A 75 -21.84 16.99 -8.75
CA ILE A 75 -23.21 16.46 -8.65
C ILE A 75 -23.99 17.17 -7.54
N ILE A 76 -23.38 17.37 -6.38
CA ILE A 76 -24.01 18.07 -5.25
C ILE A 76 -24.34 19.52 -5.63
N ALA A 77 -23.44 20.20 -6.35
CA ALA A 77 -23.67 21.55 -6.86
C ALA A 77 -24.85 21.60 -7.84
N LEU A 78 -24.98 20.61 -8.73
CA LEU A 78 -26.11 20.49 -9.65
C LEU A 78 -27.43 20.41 -8.88
N PHE A 79 -27.54 19.49 -7.91
CA PHE A 79 -28.75 19.35 -7.11
C PHE A 79 -29.06 20.58 -6.25
N ASN A 80 -28.05 21.28 -5.72
CA ASN A 80 -28.28 22.51 -4.97
C ASN A 80 -28.79 23.64 -5.87
N THR A 81 -28.29 23.74 -7.10
CA THR A 81 -28.76 24.71 -8.10
C THR A 81 -30.21 24.39 -8.49
N GLU A 82 -30.52 23.14 -8.80
CA GLU A 82 -31.89 22.72 -9.13
C GLU A 82 -32.85 22.93 -7.95
N ARG A 83 -32.40 22.74 -6.72
CA ARG A 83 -33.21 23.05 -5.53
C ARG A 83 -33.61 24.52 -5.51
N GLU A 84 -32.68 25.42 -5.79
CA GLU A 84 -32.94 26.87 -5.76
C GLU A 84 -33.88 27.31 -6.89
N THR A 85 -33.79 26.68 -8.06
CA THR A 85 -34.67 26.99 -9.20
C THR A 85 -36.05 26.34 -9.11
N THR A 86 -36.14 25.16 -8.49
CA THR A 86 -37.34 24.31 -8.52
C THR A 86 -38.09 24.27 -7.18
N ALA A 87 -37.59 24.95 -6.14
CA ALA A 87 -38.23 25.01 -4.81
C ALA A 87 -39.66 25.57 -4.80
N SER A 88 -40.15 26.15 -5.90
CA SER A 88 -41.56 26.54 -6.04
C SER A 88 -42.50 25.36 -6.29
N GLU A 89 -42.02 24.21 -6.77
CA GLU A 89 -42.80 23.00 -6.99
C GLU A 89 -42.36 21.94 -5.97
N GLY A 90 -43.27 21.52 -5.09
CA GLY A 90 -43.03 20.62 -3.94
C GLY A 90 -42.53 19.19 -4.25
N SER A 91 -41.81 18.98 -5.36
CA SER A 91 -41.33 17.71 -5.91
C SER A 91 -39.83 17.43 -5.63
N PHE A 92 -39.12 18.31 -4.91
CA PHE A 92 -37.67 18.12 -4.64
C PHE A 92 -37.34 17.01 -3.61
N GLY A 93 -38.32 16.22 -3.15
CA GLY A 93 -38.11 15.18 -2.14
C GLY A 93 -37.02 14.17 -2.52
N LYS A 94 -37.02 13.70 -3.78
CA LYS A 94 -35.99 12.77 -4.30
C LYS A 94 -34.61 13.43 -4.44
N GLY A 95 -34.56 14.73 -4.76
CA GLY A 95 -33.32 15.49 -4.84
C GLY A 95 -32.64 15.63 -3.47
N LYS A 96 -33.44 15.79 -2.41
CA LYS A 96 -32.92 15.81 -1.03
C LYS A 96 -32.35 14.45 -0.60
N GLU A 97 -33.02 13.35 -0.97
CA GLU A 97 -32.53 11.99 -0.71
C GLU A 97 -31.21 11.72 -1.44
N ALA A 98 -31.13 12.09 -2.73
CA ALA A 98 -29.92 11.97 -3.53
C ALA A 98 -28.77 12.81 -2.95
N LEU A 99 -29.02 14.07 -2.56
CA LEU A 99 -28.03 14.92 -1.89
C LEU A 99 -27.49 14.29 -0.60
N GLN A 100 -28.35 13.68 0.20
CA GLN A 100 -27.92 12.99 1.42
C GLN A 100 -27.04 11.77 1.10
N MET A 101 -27.37 11.02 0.05
CA MET A 101 -26.59 9.88 -0.40
C MET A 101 -25.21 10.29 -0.92
N PHE A 102 -25.09 11.31 -1.76
CA PHE A 102 -23.79 11.75 -2.25
C PHE A 102 -22.88 12.27 -1.14
N LYS A 103 -23.44 12.99 -0.16
CA LYS A 103 -22.70 13.42 1.03
C LYS A 103 -22.23 12.26 1.90
N SER A 104 -23.02 11.19 2.01
CA SER A 104 -22.58 10.01 2.77
C SER A 104 -21.43 9.30 2.05
N TRP A 105 -21.45 9.24 0.72
CA TRP A 105 -20.34 8.69 -0.06
C TRP A 105 -19.05 9.49 0.10
N GLN A 106 -19.10 10.83 0.10
CA GLN A 106 -17.92 11.66 0.42
C GLN A 106 -17.34 11.31 1.80
N ALA A 107 -18.20 11.15 2.82
CA ALA A 107 -17.76 10.76 4.15
C ALA A 107 -17.12 9.36 4.18
N GLU A 108 -17.60 8.41 3.37
CA GLU A 108 -16.96 7.09 3.24
C GLU A 108 -15.61 7.17 2.52
N ILE A 109 -15.48 8.01 1.49
CA ILE A 109 -14.21 8.24 0.79
C ILE A 109 -13.17 8.84 1.74
N GLU A 110 -13.57 9.82 2.55
CA GLU A 110 -12.72 10.41 3.58
C GLU A 110 -12.25 9.36 4.60
N LYS A 111 -13.14 8.44 5.02
CA LYS A 111 -12.75 7.32 5.88
C LYS A 111 -11.73 6.40 5.20
N ILE A 112 -11.86 6.13 3.90
CA ILE A 112 -10.88 5.30 3.16
C ILE A 112 -9.54 6.02 3.10
N ARG A 113 -9.53 7.35 2.89
CA ARG A 113 -8.31 8.16 2.86
C ARG A 113 -7.59 8.20 4.21
N HIS A 114 -8.35 8.22 5.30
CA HIS A 114 -7.80 8.29 6.66
C HIS A 114 -7.54 6.93 7.32
N ARG A 115 -8.09 5.82 6.79
CA ARG A 115 -7.84 4.47 7.27
C ARG A 115 -6.51 3.93 6.71
N GLU A 116 -5.43 4.56 7.13
CA GLU A 116 -4.07 4.02 7.13
C GLU A 116 -3.75 3.37 8.50
N GLU A 117 -4.61 2.48 9.01
CA GLU A 117 -4.32 1.66 10.22
C GLU A 117 -4.91 0.25 10.09
#